data_AF-W1V8M3-F1
#
_entry.id   AF-W1V8M3-F1
#
_cell.length_a   1.000
_cell.length_b   1.000
_cell.length_c   1.000
_cell.angle_alpha   90.00
_cell.angle_beta   90.00
_cell.angle_gamma   90.00
#
_symmetry.space_group_name_H-M   'P 1'
#
loop_
_entity.id
_entity.type
_entity.pdbx_description
1 polymer ?
#
loop_
_entity_poly.entity_id
_entity_poly.type
_entity_poly.pdbx_seq_one_letter_code
_entity_poly.pdbx_strand_id
1 'polypeptide(L)'
;MRTQDPVIRPVGLETEYGVLQPGNPYANPVAMASNLVAAYGAVSRPGLEADGAPAAAVRWDYEGEDPLADLRGGRLERAAAHPSMLTDDPGHLAPSGQNDPQAEHAEDLPPAPWGNRPRPSAAEEALPRATTTVLANGARLYVDHAHPEYSSPEVLTPHDAVVWDRAGEVVAREAMAALAAGAGGVVADEVVLYKNNVDGKGAAYGSHENYLVDRALPFDTLAGALIPFLVTRPVFAGAGRVGLGQRSQRAGFQMSQRADYVENDIGLQTTFNRPIVNTRDEPHADSSRWRRLHVINGDANRFDTPIYLKVASTSLLLWYLERAHERGEGLGQIEALVLTADPVEEHWATSRDVTLRHRLATAGGPRTALEIQRGYLAAIRQALVADGLDGEHAPA
;
A
#
# COMPACT_ATOMS: atom_id res chain seq x y z
N MET A 1 -3.74 6.32 19.06
CA MET A 1 -4.30 7.54 18.46
C MET A 1 -5.79 7.29 18.33
N ARG A 2 -6.63 7.90 19.18
CA ARG A 2 -8.09 7.80 19.03
C ARG A 2 -8.44 8.73 17.88
N THR A 3 -8.78 8.20 16.72
CA THR A 3 -9.08 9.01 15.54
C THR A 3 -10.46 9.63 15.75
N GLN A 4 -10.49 10.79 16.41
CA GLN A 4 -11.67 11.65 16.47
C GLN A 4 -12.07 12.14 15.07
N ASP A 5 -11.11 12.15 14.13
CA ASP A 5 -11.37 12.45 12.73
C ASP A 5 -11.63 11.15 11.93
N PRO A 6 -12.81 11.04 11.27
CA PRO A 6 -13.22 9.89 10.48
C PRO A 6 -12.31 9.49 9.31
N VAL A 7 -11.45 10.40 8.82
CA VAL A 7 -10.59 10.17 7.66
C VAL A 7 -9.09 10.28 7.96
N ILE A 8 -8.70 10.67 9.17
CA ILE A 8 -7.28 10.65 9.58
C ILE A 8 -6.91 9.24 10.02
N ARG A 9 -6.15 8.54 9.18
CA ARG A 9 -5.78 7.13 9.37
C ARG A 9 -4.47 6.85 8.63
N PRO A 10 -3.52 6.08 9.20
CA PRO A 10 -2.38 5.60 8.44
C PRO A 10 -2.83 4.76 7.23
N VAL A 11 -2.49 5.25 6.05
CA VAL A 11 -2.78 4.64 4.75
C VAL A 11 -1.49 4.53 3.92
N GLY A 12 -1.37 3.49 3.12
CA GLY A 12 -0.34 3.37 2.08
C GLY A 12 -0.92 2.77 0.79
N LEU A 13 -0.41 3.20 -0.36
CA LEU A 13 -0.81 2.70 -1.67
C LEU A 13 0.37 2.00 -2.35
N GLU A 14 0.13 0.81 -2.89
CA GLU A 14 1.12 0.03 -3.62
C GLU A 14 0.66 -0.11 -5.06
N THR A 15 1.56 0.06 -6.02
CA THR A 15 1.25 -0.03 -7.46
C THR A 15 2.31 -0.85 -8.16
N GLU A 16 1.94 -2.04 -8.60
CA GLU A 16 2.71 -2.83 -9.56
C GLU A 16 2.48 -2.25 -10.95
N TYR A 17 3.57 -1.94 -11.67
CA TYR A 17 3.48 -1.43 -13.04
C TYR A 17 3.58 -2.59 -14.05
N GLY A 18 2.71 -2.57 -15.07
CA GLY A 18 2.93 -3.37 -16.27
C GLY A 18 4.21 -2.90 -16.96
N VAL A 19 5.11 -3.81 -17.32
CA VAL A 19 6.39 -3.48 -17.95
C VAL A 19 6.52 -4.16 -19.31
N LEU A 20 6.98 -3.42 -20.32
CA LEU A 20 7.30 -3.97 -21.63
C LEU A 20 8.52 -3.31 -22.26
N GLN A 21 9.23 -4.07 -23.10
CA GLN A 21 10.29 -3.57 -23.97
C GLN A 21 9.73 -3.39 -25.39
N PRO A 22 9.69 -2.16 -25.95
CA PRO A 22 9.26 -1.94 -27.32
C PRO A 22 10.07 -2.80 -28.31
N GLY A 23 9.37 -3.46 -29.23
CA GLY A 23 10.02 -4.30 -30.25
C GLY A 23 10.51 -5.67 -29.77
N ASN A 24 10.48 -5.97 -28.47
CA ASN A 24 10.88 -7.28 -27.94
C ASN A 24 9.77 -7.95 -27.12
N PRO A 25 8.88 -8.74 -27.75
CA PRO A 25 7.77 -9.40 -27.05
C PRO A 25 8.22 -10.55 -26.13
N TYR A 26 9.49 -10.97 -26.19
CA TYR A 26 10.07 -12.04 -25.37
C TYR A 26 11.01 -11.52 -24.28
N ALA A 27 11.03 -10.20 -24.07
CA ALA A 27 11.80 -9.58 -23.00
C ALA A 27 11.44 -10.19 -21.64
N ASN A 28 12.44 -10.51 -20.84
CA ASN A 28 12.20 -11.07 -19.50
C ASN A 28 11.73 -9.94 -18.56
N PRO A 29 10.49 -9.99 -18.05
CA PRO A 29 9.93 -8.90 -17.24
C PRO A 29 10.63 -8.74 -15.89
N VAL A 30 11.12 -9.84 -15.30
CA VAL A 30 11.90 -9.80 -14.05
C VAL A 30 13.23 -9.08 -14.28
N ALA A 31 13.89 -9.33 -15.40
CA ALA A 31 15.15 -8.66 -15.74
C ALA A 31 14.92 -7.16 -16.01
N MET A 32 13.87 -6.81 -16.75
CA MET A 32 13.48 -5.41 -16.99
C MET A 32 13.20 -4.68 -15.67
N ALA A 33 12.37 -5.27 -14.79
CA ALA A 33 12.05 -4.70 -13.49
C ALA A 33 13.30 -4.54 -12.62
N SER A 34 14.17 -5.55 -12.57
CA SER A 34 15.41 -5.53 -11.80
C SER A 34 16.37 -4.44 -12.26
N ASN A 35 16.59 -4.33 -13.57
CA ASN A 35 17.46 -3.30 -14.13
C ASN A 35 16.88 -1.89 -13.91
N LEU A 36 15.56 -1.73 -14.03
CA LEU A 36 14.88 -0.45 -13.79
C LEU A 36 15.02 0.02 -12.34
N VAL A 37 14.75 -0.86 -11.37
CA VAL A 37 14.88 -0.52 -9.94
C VAL A 37 16.34 -0.26 -9.57
N ALA A 38 17.29 -1.04 -10.11
CA ALA A 38 18.72 -0.82 -9.89
C ALA A 38 19.19 0.52 -10.47
N ALA A 39 18.77 0.86 -11.69
CA ALA A 39 19.10 2.13 -12.33
C ALA A 39 18.60 3.32 -11.52
N TYR A 40 17.35 3.27 -11.04
CA TYR A 40 16.79 4.33 -10.21
C TYR A 40 17.48 4.41 -8.84
N GLY A 41 17.75 3.28 -8.21
CA GLY A 41 18.48 3.22 -6.94
C GLY A 41 19.86 3.89 -7.00
N ALA A 42 20.52 3.88 -8.16
CA ALA A 42 21.80 4.55 -8.35
C ALA A 42 21.70 6.09 -8.42
N VAL A 43 20.51 6.64 -8.66
CA VAL A 43 20.28 8.10 -8.82
C VAL A 43 19.27 8.67 -7.85
N SER A 44 18.67 7.85 -6.99
CA SER A 44 17.58 8.24 -6.08
C SER A 44 18.03 9.18 -4.94
N ARG A 45 19.34 9.40 -4.79
CA ARG A 45 19.96 10.22 -3.72
C ARG A 45 20.93 11.26 -4.29
N PRO A 46 20.45 12.20 -5.13
CA PRO A 46 21.34 13.15 -5.80
C PRO A 46 22.08 14.03 -4.79
N GLY A 47 23.40 14.18 -4.98
CA GLY A 47 24.25 15.06 -4.16
C GLY A 47 24.64 14.52 -2.79
N LEU A 48 24.22 13.30 -2.44
CA LEU A 48 24.69 12.62 -1.22
C LEU A 48 25.92 11.77 -1.54
N GLU A 49 26.97 11.93 -0.73
CA GLU A 49 28.20 11.12 -0.80
C GLU A 49 28.41 10.34 0.50
N ALA A 50 28.97 9.13 0.36
CA ALA A 50 29.45 8.30 1.44
C ALA A 50 30.83 7.75 1.05
N ASP A 51 31.83 7.94 1.90
CA ASP A 51 33.21 7.48 1.71
C ASP A 51 33.85 7.87 0.36
N GLY A 52 33.52 9.07 -0.14
CA GLY A 52 34.06 9.60 -1.40
C GLY A 52 33.41 9.03 -2.67
N ALA A 53 32.28 8.33 -2.54
CA ALA A 53 31.46 7.85 -3.64
C ALA A 53 29.99 8.32 -3.49
N PRO A 54 29.20 8.37 -4.57
CA PRO A 54 27.76 8.62 -4.48
C PRO A 54 27.10 7.64 -3.50
N ALA A 55 26.28 8.17 -2.60
CA ALA A 55 25.63 7.37 -1.57
C ALA A 55 24.70 6.32 -2.21
N ALA A 56 24.86 5.06 -1.81
CA ALA A 56 24.01 3.99 -2.28
C ALA A 56 22.54 4.20 -1.85
N ALA A 57 21.64 3.63 -2.65
CA ALA A 57 20.24 3.44 -2.27
C ALA A 57 20.11 2.83 -0.87
N VAL A 58 19.22 3.40 -0.06
CA VAL A 58 18.88 2.86 1.25
C VAL A 58 18.12 1.55 1.05
N ARG A 59 18.46 0.53 1.82
CA ARG A 59 17.81 -0.78 1.77
C ARG A 59 16.80 -0.93 2.90
N TRP A 60 15.80 -1.80 2.71
CA TRP A 60 14.84 -2.17 3.74
C TRP A 60 15.40 -3.30 4.63
N ASP A 61 16.54 -3.05 5.29
CA ASP A 61 17.18 -3.99 6.22
C ASP A 61 17.69 -3.33 7.50
N TYR A 62 17.37 -2.05 7.74
CA TYR A 62 17.90 -1.22 8.85
C TYR A 62 19.44 -1.15 8.92
N GLU A 63 20.17 -1.82 7.99
CA GLU A 63 21.64 -1.89 7.96
C GLU A 63 22.25 -0.58 7.44
N GLY A 64 21.50 0.15 6.61
CA GLY A 64 21.89 1.47 6.08
C GLY A 64 21.67 2.63 7.05
N GLU A 65 21.10 2.39 8.24
CA GLU A 65 21.05 3.41 9.30
C GLU A 65 22.39 3.43 10.04
N ASP A 66 22.91 4.65 10.20
CA ASP A 66 23.89 4.93 11.24
C ASP A 66 23.32 6.08 12.08
N PRO A 67 23.86 6.34 13.28
CA PRO A 67 23.29 7.37 14.15
C PRO A 67 23.23 8.79 13.55
N LEU A 68 23.94 9.03 12.45
CA LEU A 68 23.97 10.27 11.70
C LEU A 68 23.23 10.17 10.37
N ALA A 69 22.74 9.00 9.97
CA ALA A 69 22.07 8.77 8.70
C ALA A 69 20.76 8.00 8.92
N ASP A 70 19.62 8.64 8.64
CA ASP A 70 18.31 8.01 8.75
C ASP A 70 17.85 7.34 7.43
N LEU A 71 16.88 6.42 7.52
CA LEU A 71 16.30 5.73 6.34
C LEU A 71 15.65 6.67 5.32
N ARG A 72 15.33 7.92 5.70
CA ARG A 72 14.74 8.93 4.81
C ARG A 72 15.81 9.69 4.03
N GLY A 73 17.08 9.30 4.19
CA GLY A 73 18.22 9.87 3.48
C GLY A 73 18.75 11.16 4.09
N GLY A 74 18.26 11.55 5.27
CA GLY A 74 18.79 12.67 6.03
C GLY A 74 20.15 12.31 6.63
N ARG A 75 21.15 13.19 6.46
CA ARG A 75 22.46 13.05 7.09
C ARG A 75 22.74 14.23 8.01
N LEU A 76 23.05 13.93 9.27
CA LEU A 76 23.51 14.90 10.25
C LEU A 76 25.02 15.06 10.11
N GLU A 77 25.49 16.31 10.00
CA GLU A 77 26.92 16.60 10.07
C GLU A 77 27.49 16.06 11.38
N ARG A 78 28.59 15.30 11.31
CA ARG A 78 29.19 14.67 12.50
C ARG A 78 29.51 15.69 13.60
N ALA A 79 29.93 16.90 13.22
CA ALA A 79 30.21 17.99 14.15
C ALA A 79 28.95 18.56 14.84
N ALA A 80 27.77 18.37 14.26
CA ALA A 80 26.49 18.75 14.83
C ALA A 80 25.84 17.62 15.65
N ALA A 81 26.45 16.43 15.64
CA ALA A 81 25.94 15.29 16.38
C ALA A 81 26.23 15.40 17.87
N HIS A 82 25.23 15.09 18.68
CA HIS A 82 25.45 14.86 20.10
C HIS A 82 26.39 13.66 20.29
N PRO A 83 27.38 13.71 21.21
CA PRO A 83 28.34 12.62 21.41
C PRO A 83 27.70 11.25 21.66
N SER A 84 26.53 11.20 22.28
CA SER A 84 25.79 9.95 22.50
C SER A 84 25.24 9.29 21.23
N MET A 85 25.30 9.97 20.09
CA MET A 85 24.97 9.41 18.78
C MET A 85 26.22 8.88 18.08
N LEU A 86 27.44 9.23 18.49
CA LEU A 86 28.66 8.80 17.78
C LEU A 86 29.14 7.41 18.24
N THR A 87 28.40 6.36 17.87
CA THR A 87 28.68 4.97 18.27
C THR A 87 29.95 4.39 17.65
N ASP A 88 30.53 5.10 16.69
CA ASP A 88 31.71 4.72 15.90
C ASP A 88 33.00 5.45 16.34
N ASP A 89 32.95 6.34 17.34
CA ASP A 89 34.16 7.02 17.87
C ASP A 89 34.98 6.05 18.75
N PRO A 90 36.20 5.64 18.32
CA PRO A 90 37.02 4.71 19.08
C PRO A 90 37.61 5.32 20.36
N GLY A 91 37.64 6.65 20.49
CA GLY A 91 38.09 7.37 21.68
C GLY A 91 36.97 7.70 22.67
N HIS A 92 35.71 7.71 22.22
CA HIS A 92 34.53 8.01 23.03
C HIS A 92 33.34 7.18 22.56
N LEU A 93 33.32 5.89 22.94
CA LEU A 93 32.20 5.01 22.64
C LEU A 93 30.88 5.68 23.10
N ALA A 94 29.92 5.81 22.18
CA ALA A 94 28.60 6.30 22.56
C ALA A 94 28.06 5.46 23.72
N PRO A 95 27.45 6.08 24.75
CA PRO A 95 26.80 5.32 25.81
C PRO A 95 25.74 4.47 25.13
N SER A 96 25.82 3.14 25.25
CA SER A 96 24.64 2.33 24.94
C SER A 96 23.52 2.89 25.81
N GLY A 97 22.33 3.15 25.26
CA GLY A 97 21.19 3.51 26.10
C GLY A 97 20.98 2.39 27.11
N GLN A 98 21.52 2.57 28.32
CA GLN A 98 21.67 1.67 29.49
C GLN A 98 23.02 1.82 30.23
N ASN A 99 24.12 2.31 29.64
CA ASN A 99 25.46 2.31 30.26
C ASN A 99 26.06 3.71 30.43
N ASP A 100 25.36 4.57 31.17
CA ASP A 100 26.03 5.63 31.92
C ASP A 100 26.51 5.04 33.25
N PRO A 101 27.82 4.97 33.54
CA PRO A 101 28.31 4.49 34.83
C PRO A 101 27.91 5.37 36.03
N GLN A 102 27.20 6.49 35.82
CA GLN A 102 26.56 7.31 36.86
C GLN A 102 25.05 7.09 37.01
N ALA A 103 24.40 6.29 36.15
CA ALA A 103 22.97 6.04 36.25
C ALA A 103 22.68 4.87 37.20
N GLU A 104 22.31 5.17 38.45
CA GLU A 104 22.03 4.22 39.54
C GLU A 104 20.86 3.23 39.28
N HIS A 105 20.32 3.12 38.06
CA HIS A 105 19.14 2.31 37.74
C HIS A 105 19.17 1.67 36.33
N ALA A 106 20.32 1.12 35.92
CA ALA A 106 20.47 0.47 34.60
C ALA A 106 19.81 -0.92 34.48
N GLU A 107 19.46 -1.59 35.58
CA GLU A 107 18.93 -2.96 35.55
C GLU A 107 17.42 -3.08 35.22
N ASP A 108 16.69 -1.96 35.09
CA ASP A 108 15.23 -1.95 34.93
C ASP A 108 14.72 -1.63 33.51
N LEU A 109 15.60 -1.53 32.51
CA LEU A 109 15.16 -1.29 31.12
C LEU A 109 14.92 -2.62 30.39
N PRO A 110 13.72 -2.84 29.79
CA PRO A 110 13.46 -4.06 29.03
C PRO A 110 14.45 -4.17 27.86
N PRO A 111 14.88 -5.38 27.47
CA PRO A 111 15.72 -5.57 26.30
C PRO A 111 15.05 -4.90 25.10
N ALA A 112 15.83 -4.17 24.30
CA ALA A 112 15.33 -3.61 23.05
C ALA A 112 14.60 -4.74 22.31
N PRO A 113 13.32 -4.57 21.93
CA PRO A 113 12.48 -5.67 21.44
C PRO A 113 13.04 -6.38 20.20
N TRP A 114 14.08 -5.82 19.58
CA TRP A 114 14.71 -6.25 18.34
C TRP A 114 16.13 -6.86 18.50
N GLY A 115 16.70 -6.87 19.72
CA GLY A 115 18.02 -7.43 19.98
C GLY A 115 19.19 -6.68 19.31
N ASN A 116 20.43 -7.13 19.55
CA ASN A 116 21.62 -6.64 18.85
C ASN A 116 21.83 -7.47 17.58
N ARG A 117 21.80 -6.84 16.40
CA ARG A 117 22.08 -7.51 15.12
C ARG A 117 23.46 -7.07 14.60
N PRO A 118 24.42 -8.00 14.41
CA PRO A 118 25.71 -7.66 13.82
C PRO A 118 25.54 -7.20 12.37
N ARG A 119 26.40 -6.27 11.93
CA ARG A 119 26.48 -5.90 10.50
C ARG A 119 26.84 -7.14 9.66
N PRO A 120 26.32 -7.26 8.42
CA PRO A 120 26.64 -8.39 7.57
C PRO A 120 28.13 -8.47 7.27
N SER A 121 28.65 -9.68 7.14
CA SER A 121 29.94 -9.93 6.53
C SER A 121 29.92 -9.63 5.03
N ALA A 122 31.09 -9.39 4.43
CA ALA A 122 31.20 -9.19 2.97
C ALA A 122 30.62 -10.38 2.17
N ALA A 123 30.65 -11.59 2.73
CA ALA A 123 30.02 -12.76 2.12
C ALA A 123 28.49 -12.67 2.14
N GLU A 124 27.89 -12.18 3.23
CA GLU A 124 26.45 -11.97 3.36
C GLU A 124 25.95 -10.78 2.55
N GLU A 125 26.77 -9.74 2.36
CA GLU A 125 26.47 -8.63 1.45
C GLU A 125 26.47 -9.07 -0.02
N ALA A 126 27.34 -10.02 -0.38
CA ALA A 126 27.45 -10.56 -1.73
C ALA A 126 26.36 -11.57 -2.10
N LEU A 127 25.52 -12.00 -1.13
CA LEU A 127 24.42 -12.91 -1.42
C LEU A 127 23.39 -12.22 -2.34
N PRO A 128 22.83 -12.95 -3.33
CA PRO A 128 21.74 -12.43 -4.15
C PRO A 128 20.55 -12.01 -3.26
N ARG A 129 20.07 -10.78 -3.44
CA ARG A 129 18.89 -10.24 -2.74
C ARG A 129 17.89 -9.71 -3.76
N ALA A 130 16.63 -9.62 -3.37
CA ALA A 130 15.61 -8.95 -4.18
C ALA A 130 16.01 -7.48 -4.38
N THR A 131 15.91 -6.98 -5.62
CA THR A 131 16.23 -5.58 -5.93
C THR A 131 15.18 -4.68 -5.29
N THR A 132 15.60 -3.91 -4.28
CA THR A 132 14.72 -3.02 -3.50
C THR A 132 15.49 -1.78 -3.05
N THR A 133 14.81 -0.65 -3.01
CA THR A 133 15.32 0.61 -2.45
C THR A 133 14.22 1.31 -1.66
N VAL A 134 14.62 1.93 -0.56
CA VAL A 134 13.85 2.97 0.15
C VAL A 134 14.25 4.30 -0.45
N LEU A 135 13.26 5.16 -0.68
CA LEU A 135 13.42 6.45 -1.32
C LEU A 135 13.42 7.56 -0.27
N ALA A 136 13.99 8.71 -0.61
CA ALA A 136 14.09 9.86 0.32
C ALA A 136 12.72 10.40 0.76
N ASN A 137 11.66 10.11 0.00
CA ASN A 137 10.29 10.41 0.38
C ASN A 137 9.63 9.38 1.32
N GLY A 138 10.36 8.34 1.74
CA GLY A 138 9.85 7.24 2.57
C GLY A 138 9.15 6.12 1.79
N ALA A 139 9.03 6.23 0.46
CA ALA A 139 8.47 5.16 -0.36
C ALA A 139 9.45 3.98 -0.51
N ARG A 140 8.92 2.83 -0.90
CA ARG A 140 9.69 1.67 -1.34
C ARG A 140 9.52 1.48 -2.84
N LEU A 141 10.63 1.31 -3.56
CA LEU A 141 10.64 0.87 -4.96
C LEU A 141 11.34 -0.48 -5.03
N TYR A 142 10.68 -1.50 -5.58
CA TYR A 142 11.22 -2.86 -5.57
C TYR A 142 10.69 -3.71 -6.72
N VAL A 143 11.28 -4.88 -6.91
CA VAL A 143 10.76 -5.90 -7.83
C VAL A 143 9.84 -6.82 -7.04
N ASP A 144 8.55 -6.81 -7.35
CA ASP A 144 7.62 -7.85 -6.92
C ASP A 144 7.32 -8.80 -8.08
N HIS A 145 7.78 -10.04 -7.93
CA HIS A 145 7.72 -11.07 -8.94
C HIS A 145 8.28 -10.61 -10.31
N ALA A 146 7.42 -10.14 -11.22
CA ALA A 146 7.75 -9.71 -12.57
C ALA A 146 7.53 -8.20 -12.81
N HIS A 147 7.16 -7.44 -11.78
CA HIS A 147 6.75 -6.05 -11.89
C HIS A 147 7.64 -5.15 -11.03
N PRO A 148 8.04 -3.98 -11.55
CA PRO A 148 8.51 -2.92 -10.67
C PRO A 148 7.31 -2.37 -9.90
N GLU A 149 7.46 -2.26 -8.60
CA GLU A 149 6.41 -1.84 -7.68
C GLU A 149 6.87 -0.64 -6.86
N TYR A 150 6.00 0.36 -6.78
CA TYR A 150 6.13 1.50 -5.88
C TYR A 150 5.11 1.36 -4.74
N SER A 151 5.58 1.34 -3.51
CA SER A 151 4.76 1.46 -2.30
C SER A 151 4.98 2.84 -1.69
N SER A 152 3.93 3.64 -1.56
CA SER A 152 3.99 4.99 -1.00
C SER A 152 4.51 4.98 0.44
N PRO A 153 5.05 6.10 0.96
CA PRO A 153 5.17 6.27 2.40
C PRO A 153 3.79 6.16 3.07
N GLU A 154 3.80 5.94 4.39
CA GLU A 154 2.59 6.04 5.20
C GLU A 154 2.12 7.50 5.25
N VAL A 155 0.85 7.70 4.95
CA VAL A 155 0.18 9.00 4.97
C VAL A 155 -1.01 8.95 5.91
N LEU A 156 -1.53 10.12 6.30
CA LEU A 156 -2.65 10.20 7.22
C LEU A 156 -3.96 10.61 6.56
N THR A 157 -3.93 11.20 5.37
CA THR A 157 -5.13 11.74 4.72
C THR A 157 -5.33 11.16 3.32
N PRO A 158 -6.58 11.08 2.82
CA PRO A 158 -6.85 10.68 1.45
C PRO A 158 -6.20 11.61 0.41
N HIS A 159 -6.07 12.90 0.72
CA HIS A 159 -5.37 13.85 -0.13
C HIS A 159 -3.89 13.49 -0.27
N ASP A 160 -3.21 13.23 0.84
CA ASP A 160 -1.78 12.88 0.82
C ASP A 160 -1.55 11.53 0.15
N ALA A 161 -2.50 10.60 0.25
CA ALA A 161 -2.46 9.33 -0.48
C ALA A 161 -2.44 9.58 -2.00
N VAL A 162 -3.26 10.51 -2.50
CA VAL A 162 -3.21 10.93 -3.91
C VAL A 162 -1.86 11.54 -4.25
N VAL A 163 -1.36 12.47 -3.43
CA VAL A 163 -0.07 13.14 -3.68
C VAL A 163 1.06 12.12 -3.83
N TRP A 164 1.15 11.15 -2.91
CA TRP A 164 2.24 10.18 -2.91
C TRP A 164 2.06 9.04 -3.92
N ASP A 165 0.84 8.71 -4.32
CA ASP A 165 0.57 7.85 -5.47
C ASP A 165 0.95 8.52 -6.81
N ARG A 166 0.72 9.83 -6.94
CA ARG A 166 1.17 10.64 -8.08
C ARG A 166 2.69 10.78 -8.10
N ALA A 167 3.34 10.91 -6.95
CA ALA A 167 4.80 10.90 -6.84
C ALA A 167 5.38 9.57 -7.35
N GLY A 168 4.72 8.44 -7.09
CA GLY A 168 5.10 7.13 -7.64
C GLY A 168 5.17 7.11 -9.17
N GLU A 169 4.29 7.84 -9.86
CA GLU A 169 4.36 7.97 -11.32
C GLU A 169 5.55 8.81 -11.81
N VAL A 170 5.95 9.82 -11.03
CA VAL A 170 7.16 10.61 -11.31
C VAL A 170 8.38 9.72 -11.14
N VAL A 171 8.46 8.99 -10.02
CA VAL A 171 9.51 7.98 -9.76
C VAL A 171 9.58 6.95 -10.89
N ALA A 172 8.44 6.39 -11.32
CA ALA A 172 8.40 5.43 -12.43
C ALA A 172 8.96 6.00 -13.74
N ARG A 173 8.64 7.26 -14.06
CA ARG A 173 9.16 7.94 -15.25
C ARG A 173 10.66 8.23 -15.16
N GLU A 174 11.13 8.66 -14.00
CA GLU A 174 12.55 8.89 -13.76
C GLU A 174 13.34 7.58 -13.78
N ALA A 175 12.78 6.48 -13.27
CA ALA A 175 13.39 5.16 -13.33
C ALA A 175 13.55 4.66 -14.78
N MET A 176 12.54 4.89 -15.64
CA MET A 176 12.68 4.62 -17.09
C MET A 176 13.80 5.46 -17.71
N ALA A 177 13.90 6.76 -17.36
CA ALA A 177 14.96 7.63 -17.87
C ALA A 177 16.37 7.21 -17.38
N ALA A 178 16.48 6.81 -16.11
CA ALA A 178 17.73 6.32 -15.52
C ALA A 178 18.20 5.02 -16.20
N LEU A 179 17.28 4.09 -16.46
CA LEU A 179 17.59 2.86 -17.19
C LEU A 179 18.03 3.15 -18.64
N ALA A 180 17.32 4.04 -19.34
CA ALA A 180 17.70 4.42 -20.70
C ALA A 180 19.09 5.10 -20.78
N ALA A 181 19.52 5.75 -19.70
CA ALA A 181 20.85 6.34 -19.56
C ALA A 181 21.93 5.36 -19.08
N GLY A 182 21.59 4.11 -18.73
CA GLY A 182 22.54 3.15 -18.17
C GLY A 182 23.06 3.54 -16.77
N ALA A 183 22.24 4.23 -15.98
CA ALA A 183 22.63 4.71 -14.65
C ALA A 183 23.06 3.54 -13.72
N GLY A 184 24.10 3.76 -12.90
CA GLY A 184 24.62 2.72 -12.02
C GLY A 184 25.34 1.57 -12.75
N GLY A 185 25.69 1.74 -14.03
CA GLY A 185 26.40 0.73 -14.81
C GLY A 185 25.51 -0.41 -15.32
N VAL A 186 24.18 -0.28 -15.21
CA VAL A 186 23.25 -1.21 -15.87
C VAL A 186 23.34 -1.04 -17.38
N VAL A 187 23.08 -2.11 -18.13
CA VAL A 187 22.99 -2.02 -19.59
C VAL A 187 21.81 -1.12 -19.94
N ALA A 188 22.08 -0.07 -20.71
CA ALA A 188 21.06 0.86 -21.16
C ALA A 188 19.98 0.11 -21.95
N ASP A 189 18.72 0.33 -21.57
CA ASP A 189 17.57 -0.31 -22.19
C ASP A 189 16.36 0.64 -22.21
N GLU A 190 15.46 0.43 -23.16
CA GLU A 190 14.22 1.19 -23.30
C GLU A 190 13.05 0.33 -22.86
N VAL A 191 12.36 0.75 -21.81
CA VAL A 191 11.15 0.08 -21.30
C VAL A 191 10.02 1.07 -21.13
N VAL A 192 8.79 0.57 -21.20
CA VAL A 192 7.57 1.35 -20.98
C VAL A 192 6.80 0.75 -19.82
N LEU A 193 6.44 1.61 -18.86
CA LEU A 193 5.63 1.27 -17.70
C LEU A 193 4.16 1.68 -17.88
N TYR A 194 3.25 0.81 -17.43
CA TYR A 194 1.80 1.01 -17.47
C TYR A 194 1.25 0.97 -16.05
N LYS A 195 0.62 2.06 -15.63
CA LYS A 195 -0.18 2.09 -14.40
C LYS A 195 -1.60 1.63 -14.71
N ASN A 196 -1.77 0.32 -14.69
CA ASN A 196 -3.01 -0.43 -14.90
C ASN A 196 -2.90 -1.75 -14.13
N ASN A 197 -3.73 -2.75 -14.42
CA ASN A 197 -3.71 -4.01 -13.68
C ASN A 197 -3.63 -5.27 -14.56
N VAL A 198 -3.70 -5.14 -15.88
CA VAL A 198 -3.82 -6.28 -16.80
C VAL A 198 -3.05 -6.05 -18.08
N ASP A 199 -2.48 -7.11 -18.63
CA ASP A 199 -1.78 -7.04 -19.93
C ASP A 199 -2.68 -7.37 -21.13
N GLY A 200 -3.92 -7.79 -20.86
CA GLY A 200 -4.89 -8.22 -21.87
C GLY A 200 -4.64 -9.62 -22.45
N LYS A 201 -3.62 -10.34 -21.97
CA LYS A 201 -3.19 -11.68 -22.41
C LYS A 201 -3.40 -12.74 -21.32
N GLY A 202 -3.83 -12.31 -20.13
CA GLY A 202 -4.20 -13.18 -19.01
C GLY A 202 -3.42 -12.91 -17.72
N ALA A 203 -2.42 -12.04 -17.75
CA ALA A 203 -1.73 -11.63 -16.54
C ALA A 203 -2.49 -10.49 -15.85
N ALA A 204 -2.49 -10.52 -14.51
CA ALA A 204 -3.01 -9.45 -13.68
C ALA A 204 -2.08 -9.16 -12.49
N TYR A 205 -1.87 -7.88 -12.25
CA TYR A 205 -0.97 -7.32 -11.23
C TYR A 205 -1.71 -6.30 -10.35
N GLY A 206 -1.13 -6.04 -9.18
CA GLY A 206 -1.77 -5.37 -8.05
C GLY A 206 -1.76 -3.85 -8.08
N SER A 207 -2.83 -3.25 -7.55
CA SER A 207 -2.79 -1.92 -6.96
C SER A 207 -3.43 -2.04 -5.58
N HIS A 208 -2.59 -2.09 -4.56
CA HIS A 208 -3.01 -2.43 -3.21
C HIS A 208 -3.24 -1.17 -2.37
N GLU A 209 -4.22 -1.24 -1.48
CA GLU A 209 -4.47 -0.23 -0.47
C GLU A 209 -4.22 -0.85 0.90
N ASN A 210 -3.55 -0.09 1.77
CA ASN A 210 -3.20 -0.50 3.11
C ASN A 210 -3.84 0.45 4.10
N TYR A 211 -4.58 -0.08 5.06
CA TYR A 211 -5.25 0.72 6.09
C TYR A 211 -4.91 0.16 7.46
N LEU A 212 -4.40 0.99 8.37
CA LEU A 212 -4.18 0.57 9.76
C LEU A 212 -5.52 0.52 10.50
N VAL A 213 -5.98 -0.66 10.91
CA VAL A 213 -7.24 -0.89 11.63
C VAL A 213 -6.99 -1.37 13.06
N ASP A 214 -7.89 -1.04 13.98
CA ASP A 214 -7.84 -1.55 15.35
C ASP A 214 -8.05 -3.08 15.38
N ARG A 215 -7.18 -3.81 16.08
CA ARG A 215 -7.24 -5.27 16.16
C ARG A 215 -8.44 -5.78 16.95
N ALA A 216 -9.03 -4.97 17.83
CA ALA A 216 -10.21 -5.32 18.62
C ALA A 216 -11.43 -5.58 17.73
N LEU A 217 -11.53 -4.91 16.57
CA LEU A 217 -12.59 -5.15 15.59
C LEU A 217 -12.48 -6.59 15.05
N PRO A 218 -13.51 -7.45 15.24
CA PRO A 218 -13.48 -8.82 14.74
C PRO A 218 -13.38 -8.87 13.23
N PHE A 219 -12.51 -9.73 12.72
CA PHE A 219 -12.25 -9.83 11.28
C PHE A 219 -13.51 -10.22 10.48
N ASP A 220 -14.36 -11.10 11.00
CA ASP A 220 -15.60 -11.50 10.31
C ASP A 220 -16.58 -10.33 10.15
N THR A 221 -16.67 -9.45 11.15
CA THR A 221 -17.45 -8.20 11.06
C THR A 221 -16.87 -7.27 10.00
N LEU A 222 -15.54 -7.10 10.01
CA LEU A 222 -14.82 -6.29 9.03
C LEU A 222 -15.02 -6.82 7.60
N ALA A 223 -14.83 -8.11 7.37
CA ALA A 223 -14.98 -8.76 6.07
C ALA A 223 -16.44 -8.71 5.56
N GLY A 224 -17.42 -9.02 6.43
CA GLY A 224 -18.84 -8.97 6.08
C GLY A 224 -19.32 -7.58 5.62
N ALA A 225 -18.75 -6.51 6.19
CA ALA A 225 -19.03 -5.14 5.76
C ALA A 225 -18.22 -4.73 4.51
N LEU A 226 -16.96 -5.13 4.40
CA LEU A 226 -16.09 -4.76 3.28
C LEU A 226 -16.50 -5.42 1.97
N ILE A 227 -16.93 -6.69 1.98
CA ILE A 227 -17.23 -7.44 0.76
C ILE A 227 -18.26 -6.72 -0.14
N PRO A 228 -19.51 -6.45 0.29
CA PRO A 228 -20.48 -5.70 -0.52
C PRO A 228 -19.97 -4.31 -0.95
N PHE A 229 -19.22 -3.63 -0.09
CA PHE A 229 -18.64 -2.33 -0.41
C PHE A 229 -17.63 -2.44 -1.55
N LEU A 230 -16.64 -3.33 -1.43
CA LEU A 230 -15.56 -3.53 -2.41
C LEU A 230 -16.06 -4.13 -3.72
N VAL A 231 -17.08 -5.00 -3.68
CA VAL A 231 -17.75 -5.58 -4.86
C VAL A 231 -18.39 -4.49 -5.73
N THR A 232 -18.98 -3.46 -5.09
CA THR A 232 -19.75 -2.39 -5.76
C THR A 232 -18.98 -1.08 -5.95
N ARG A 233 -17.82 -0.92 -5.30
CA ARG A 233 -16.92 0.24 -5.43
C ARG A 233 -16.46 0.55 -6.87
N PRO A 234 -16.31 -0.42 -7.81
CA PRO A 234 -15.94 -0.12 -9.19
C PRO A 234 -16.84 0.89 -9.90
N VAL A 235 -18.08 1.10 -9.43
CA VAL A 235 -19.00 2.10 -9.98
C VAL A 235 -18.40 3.52 -10.01
N PHE A 236 -17.54 3.87 -9.05
CA PHE A 236 -16.84 5.15 -9.04
C PHE A 236 -15.30 5.05 -9.04
N ALA A 237 -14.75 3.86 -8.76
CA ALA A 237 -13.30 3.64 -8.68
C ALA A 237 -12.74 2.72 -9.78
N GLY A 238 -13.58 2.15 -10.65
CA GLY A 238 -13.14 1.29 -11.75
C GLY A 238 -12.34 2.06 -12.80
N ALA A 239 -11.24 1.47 -13.28
CA ALA A 239 -10.39 2.06 -14.32
C ALA A 239 -10.87 1.76 -15.74
N GLY A 240 -11.82 0.84 -15.90
CA GLY A 240 -12.36 0.40 -17.17
C GLY A 240 -11.48 -0.62 -17.89
N ARG A 241 -12.12 -1.57 -18.56
CA ARG A 241 -11.44 -2.60 -19.37
C ARG A 241 -12.27 -2.98 -20.59
N VAL A 242 -11.60 -3.08 -21.75
CA VAL A 242 -12.15 -3.74 -22.94
C VAL A 242 -11.78 -5.22 -22.91
N GLY A 243 -12.77 -6.07 -23.15
CA GLY A 243 -12.66 -7.52 -23.05
C GLY A 243 -13.22 -8.07 -21.74
N LEU A 244 -13.98 -9.14 -21.83
CA LEU A 244 -14.59 -9.85 -20.70
C LEU A 244 -13.94 -11.23 -20.51
N GLY A 245 -13.73 -11.61 -19.26
CA GLY A 245 -12.97 -12.78 -18.84
C GLY A 245 -11.46 -12.51 -18.76
N GLN A 246 -10.72 -13.34 -18.03
CA GLN A 246 -9.29 -13.13 -17.75
C GLN A 246 -8.42 -12.97 -19.02
N ARG A 247 -8.75 -13.64 -20.12
CA ARG A 247 -7.99 -13.54 -21.39
C ARG A 247 -8.72 -12.73 -22.46
N SER A 248 -9.67 -11.88 -22.04
CA SER A 248 -10.51 -11.10 -22.96
C SER A 248 -11.26 -11.98 -23.96
N GLN A 249 -11.75 -13.14 -23.51
CA GLN A 249 -12.35 -14.18 -24.35
C GLN A 249 -13.65 -13.73 -25.03
N ARG A 250 -14.33 -12.73 -24.47
CA ARG A 250 -15.58 -12.16 -25.01
C ARG A 250 -15.43 -10.67 -25.22
N ALA A 251 -15.99 -10.17 -26.32
CA ALA A 251 -16.08 -8.74 -26.59
C ALA A 251 -17.03 -8.05 -25.59
N GLY A 252 -16.65 -6.87 -25.13
CA GLY A 252 -17.44 -6.07 -24.20
C GLY A 252 -16.58 -5.04 -23.46
N PHE A 253 -17.24 -4.20 -22.67
CA PHE A 253 -16.60 -3.28 -21.74
C PHE A 253 -17.06 -3.63 -20.31
N GLN A 254 -16.16 -3.48 -19.35
CA GLN A 254 -16.45 -3.66 -17.93
C GLN A 254 -15.78 -2.56 -17.10
N MET A 255 -16.33 -2.27 -15.93
CA MET A 255 -15.89 -1.18 -15.06
C MET A 255 -14.54 -1.44 -14.40
N SER A 256 -14.28 -2.67 -13.94
CA SER A 256 -13.02 -3.01 -13.25
C SER A 256 -12.09 -3.83 -14.13
N GLN A 257 -10.79 -3.55 -14.04
CA GLN A 257 -9.74 -4.38 -14.63
C GLN A 257 -9.50 -5.67 -13.83
N ARG A 258 -9.66 -5.58 -12.50
CA ARG A 258 -9.37 -6.67 -11.55
C ARG A 258 -10.49 -7.69 -11.37
N ALA A 259 -11.75 -7.32 -11.60
CA ALA A 259 -12.90 -8.15 -11.23
C ALA A 259 -12.80 -9.60 -11.73
N ASP A 260 -12.50 -9.83 -13.01
CA ASP A 260 -12.38 -11.18 -13.60
C ASP A 260 -11.26 -12.05 -13.00
N TYR A 261 -10.36 -11.49 -12.19
CA TYR A 261 -9.20 -12.17 -11.59
C TYR A 261 -9.34 -12.42 -10.08
N VAL A 262 -10.44 -11.94 -9.49
CA VAL A 262 -10.86 -12.30 -8.13
C VAL A 262 -11.52 -13.67 -8.18
N GLU A 263 -11.11 -14.57 -7.28
CA GLU A 263 -11.46 -16.00 -7.33
C GLU A 263 -12.00 -16.53 -5.99
N ASN A 264 -11.86 -15.77 -4.90
CA ASN A 264 -12.43 -16.11 -3.58
C ASN A 264 -12.92 -14.84 -2.86
N ASP A 265 -13.68 -15.02 -1.78
CA ASP A 265 -14.13 -13.94 -0.90
C ASP A 265 -13.04 -13.51 0.09
N ILE A 266 -12.45 -14.47 0.82
CA ILE A 266 -11.46 -14.27 1.87
C ILE A 266 -10.28 -15.22 1.64
N GLY A 267 -9.05 -14.72 1.76
CA GLY A 267 -7.86 -15.55 1.52
C GLY A 267 -6.55 -14.82 1.79
N LEU A 268 -5.43 -15.55 1.70
CA LEU A 268 -4.09 -14.98 1.95
C LEU A 268 -3.35 -14.59 0.65
N GLN A 269 -3.64 -15.30 -0.43
CA GLN A 269 -2.87 -15.23 -1.68
C GLN A 269 -3.15 -13.95 -2.46
N THR A 270 -2.14 -13.39 -3.13
CA THR A 270 -2.25 -12.15 -3.93
C THR A 270 -2.00 -12.38 -5.43
N THR A 271 -1.34 -13.48 -5.80
CA THR A 271 -0.95 -13.82 -7.19
C THR A 271 -1.80 -14.94 -7.82
N PHE A 272 -2.56 -15.69 -7.02
CA PHE A 272 -3.54 -16.70 -7.44
C PHE A 272 -4.64 -16.79 -6.38
N ASN A 273 -5.79 -17.39 -6.66
CA ASN A 273 -6.89 -17.53 -5.69
C ASN A 273 -7.24 -16.20 -5.00
N ARG A 274 -7.18 -15.10 -5.77
CA ARG A 274 -7.15 -13.74 -5.22
C ARG A 274 -8.47 -13.43 -4.49
N PRO A 275 -8.43 -13.07 -3.20
CA PRO A 275 -9.64 -12.78 -2.44
C PRO A 275 -10.13 -11.34 -2.63
N ILE A 276 -11.40 -11.10 -2.32
CA ILE A 276 -11.94 -9.74 -2.14
C ILE A 276 -11.31 -9.08 -0.91
N VAL A 277 -11.24 -9.81 0.21
CA VAL A 277 -10.61 -9.35 1.46
C VAL A 277 -9.39 -10.22 1.76
N ASN A 278 -8.21 -9.61 1.80
CA ASN A 278 -6.97 -10.34 2.08
C ASN A 278 -6.75 -10.48 3.60
N THR A 279 -6.20 -11.62 4.01
CA THR A 279 -5.97 -12.02 5.42
C THR A 279 -4.52 -11.87 5.86
N ARG A 280 -3.63 -11.29 5.04
CA ARG A 280 -2.24 -11.03 5.40
C ARG A 280 -2.19 -10.19 6.69
N ASP A 281 -1.54 -10.73 7.72
CA ASP A 281 -1.47 -10.12 9.05
C ASP A 281 -0.03 -9.69 9.36
N GLU A 282 0.47 -8.73 8.58
CA GLU A 282 1.80 -8.12 8.73
C GLU A 282 1.61 -6.61 9.00
N PRO A 283 1.37 -6.21 10.27
CA PRO A 283 0.89 -4.86 10.58
C PRO A 283 1.95 -3.78 10.43
N HIS A 284 3.24 -4.13 10.44
CA HIS A 284 4.37 -3.17 10.54
C HIS A 284 4.19 -2.14 11.68
N ALA A 285 3.49 -2.56 12.73
CA ALA A 285 3.16 -1.81 13.92
C ALA A 285 3.02 -2.81 15.09
N ASP A 286 2.67 -2.34 16.28
CA ASP A 286 2.34 -3.20 17.41
C ASP A 286 1.22 -4.19 17.05
N SER A 287 1.58 -5.46 16.91
CA SER A 287 0.68 -6.53 16.48
C SER A 287 -0.35 -6.91 17.53
N SER A 288 -0.19 -6.49 18.78
CA SER A 288 -1.22 -6.68 19.80
C SER A 288 -2.40 -5.73 19.61
N ARG A 289 -2.15 -4.59 18.99
CA ARG A 289 -3.10 -3.48 18.88
C ARG A 289 -3.62 -3.24 17.48
N TRP A 290 -2.81 -3.48 16.46
CA TRP A 290 -3.14 -3.08 15.09
C TRP A 290 -3.15 -4.26 14.12
N ARG A 291 -3.90 -4.09 13.04
CA ARG A 291 -3.77 -4.87 11.80
C ARG A 291 -3.53 -3.91 10.64
N ARG A 292 -2.76 -4.33 9.65
CA ARG A 292 -2.72 -3.68 8.34
C ARG A 292 -3.72 -4.38 7.45
N LEU A 293 -4.89 -3.78 7.25
CA LEU A 293 -5.87 -4.29 6.30
C LEU A 293 -5.32 -4.08 4.89
N HIS A 294 -5.08 -5.20 4.19
CA HIS A 294 -4.56 -5.22 2.83
C HIS A 294 -5.70 -5.44 1.83
N VAL A 295 -6.00 -4.44 1.02
CA VAL A 295 -7.07 -4.49 0.01
C VAL A 295 -6.44 -4.62 -1.37
N ILE A 296 -6.76 -5.71 -2.08
CA ILE A 296 -6.06 -6.08 -3.33
C ILE A 296 -6.95 -6.13 -4.58
N ASN A 297 -8.25 -5.88 -4.41
CA ASN A 297 -9.24 -6.00 -5.48
C ASN A 297 -9.43 -4.69 -6.26
N GLY A 298 -8.83 -3.58 -5.80
CA GLY A 298 -8.93 -2.26 -6.43
C GLY A 298 -8.11 -2.15 -7.72
N ASP A 299 -8.58 -1.32 -8.64
CA ASP A 299 -7.85 -0.97 -9.86
C ASP A 299 -6.83 0.14 -9.59
N ALA A 300 -5.72 0.14 -10.33
CA ALA A 300 -4.83 1.30 -10.44
C ALA A 300 -5.57 2.42 -11.19
N ASN A 301 -5.61 3.62 -10.63
CA ASN A 301 -6.30 4.76 -11.26
C ASN A 301 -5.28 5.82 -11.74
N ARG A 302 -5.65 6.51 -12.82
CA ARG A 302 -4.87 7.62 -13.39
C ARG A 302 -5.39 8.99 -12.97
N PHE A 303 -6.70 9.09 -12.72
CA PHE A 303 -7.33 10.31 -12.24
C PHE A 303 -7.29 10.40 -10.73
N ASP A 304 -7.10 11.61 -10.22
CA ASP A 304 -6.99 11.89 -8.78
C ASP A 304 -8.30 11.58 -8.04
N THR A 305 -9.45 11.91 -8.64
CA THR A 305 -10.77 11.72 -8.03
C THR A 305 -11.06 10.28 -7.59
N PRO A 306 -10.91 9.23 -8.43
CA PRO A 306 -11.13 7.86 -7.98
C PRO A 306 -10.09 7.39 -6.95
N ILE A 307 -8.85 7.90 -6.97
CA ILE A 307 -7.85 7.63 -5.92
C ILE A 307 -8.30 8.24 -4.59
N TYR A 308 -8.72 9.50 -4.60
CA TYR A 308 -9.24 10.16 -3.41
C TYR A 308 -10.48 9.44 -2.88
N LEU A 309 -11.45 9.15 -3.75
CA LEU A 309 -12.70 8.50 -3.37
C LEU A 309 -12.48 7.10 -2.83
N LYS A 310 -11.62 6.27 -3.43
CA LYS A 310 -11.35 4.92 -2.90
C LYS A 310 -10.78 5.00 -1.48
N VAL A 311 -9.83 5.91 -1.23
CA VAL A 311 -9.17 6.02 0.08
C VAL A 311 -10.09 6.64 1.12
N ALA A 312 -10.77 7.74 0.78
CA ALA A 312 -11.67 8.43 1.69
C ALA A 312 -12.89 7.57 2.07
N SER A 313 -13.56 6.98 1.08
CA SER A 313 -14.77 6.17 1.35
C SER A 313 -14.46 4.89 2.13
N THR A 314 -13.32 4.25 1.85
CA THR A 314 -12.89 3.07 2.63
C THR A 314 -12.51 3.47 4.06
N SER A 315 -11.76 4.57 4.25
CA SER A 315 -11.40 5.06 5.59
C SER A 315 -12.63 5.40 6.43
N LEU A 316 -13.64 6.04 5.83
CA LEU A 316 -14.92 6.33 6.49
C LEU A 316 -15.68 5.07 6.90
N LEU A 317 -15.69 4.04 6.05
CA LEU A 317 -16.31 2.75 6.40
C LEU A 317 -15.56 2.09 7.57
N LEU A 318 -14.23 2.12 7.56
CA LEU A 318 -13.43 1.55 8.64
C LEU A 318 -13.65 2.29 9.96
N TRP A 319 -13.70 3.62 9.93
CA TRP A 319 -14.09 4.44 11.08
C TRP A 319 -15.49 4.07 11.59
N TYR A 320 -16.47 3.93 10.70
CA TYR A 320 -17.84 3.55 11.07
C TYR A 320 -17.87 2.21 11.80
N LEU A 321 -17.11 1.22 11.32
CA LEU A 321 -17.06 -0.12 11.90
C LEU A 321 -16.37 -0.14 13.26
N GLU A 322 -15.22 0.55 13.41
CA GLU A 322 -14.51 0.67 14.67
C GLU A 322 -15.40 1.38 15.72
N ARG A 323 -16.02 2.49 15.34
CA ARG A 323 -16.98 3.22 16.19
C ARG A 323 -18.16 2.33 16.60
N ALA A 324 -18.77 1.61 15.66
CA ALA A 324 -19.91 0.74 15.96
C ALA A 324 -19.51 -0.42 16.89
N HIS A 325 -18.32 -0.99 16.69
CA HIS A 325 -17.76 -2.03 17.53
C HIS A 325 -17.53 -1.56 18.97
N GLU A 326 -16.91 -0.40 19.16
CA GLU A 326 -16.69 0.20 20.48
C GLU A 326 -17.99 0.40 21.27
N ARG A 327 -19.10 0.66 20.56
CA ARG A 327 -20.43 0.88 21.14
C ARG A 327 -21.28 -0.38 21.26
N GLY A 328 -20.80 -1.52 20.75
CA GLY A 328 -21.58 -2.76 20.70
C GLY A 328 -22.79 -2.69 19.76
N GLU A 329 -22.75 -1.83 18.73
CA GLU A 329 -23.85 -1.60 17.78
C GLU A 329 -23.88 -2.62 16.63
N GLY A 330 -22.87 -3.50 16.53
CA GLY A 330 -22.75 -4.48 15.44
C GLY A 330 -22.60 -3.81 14.08
N LEU A 331 -23.24 -4.37 13.05
CA LEU A 331 -23.26 -3.79 11.68
C LEU A 331 -24.32 -2.69 11.50
N GLY A 332 -25.18 -2.44 12.49
CA GLY A 332 -26.22 -1.42 12.41
C GLY A 332 -27.00 -1.43 11.08
N GLN A 333 -27.07 -0.28 10.41
CA GLN A 333 -27.85 -0.12 9.19
C GLN A 333 -27.25 -0.80 7.96
N ILE A 334 -25.94 -1.09 7.97
CA ILE A 334 -25.28 -1.74 6.83
C ILE A 334 -25.42 -3.27 6.84
N GLU A 335 -25.99 -3.87 7.89
CA GLU A 335 -26.33 -5.30 7.93
C GLU A 335 -27.22 -5.69 6.74
N ALA A 336 -28.18 -4.82 6.39
CA ALA A 336 -29.07 -5.01 5.25
C ALA A 336 -28.35 -5.00 3.87
N LEU A 337 -27.07 -4.62 3.83
CA LEU A 337 -26.26 -4.55 2.60
C LEU A 337 -25.36 -5.79 2.40
N VAL A 338 -25.26 -6.65 3.41
CA VAL A 338 -24.47 -7.90 3.34
C VAL A 338 -24.95 -8.75 2.18
N LEU A 339 -24.03 -9.23 1.34
CA LEU A 339 -24.36 -10.09 0.21
C LEU A 339 -24.79 -11.47 0.71
N THR A 340 -25.85 -12.02 0.12
CA THR A 340 -26.34 -13.38 0.42
C THR A 340 -26.07 -14.37 -0.72
N ALA A 341 -25.64 -13.87 -1.88
CA ALA A 341 -25.13 -14.67 -3.00
C ALA A 341 -23.60 -14.70 -2.98
N ASP A 342 -23.01 -15.49 -3.90
CA ASP A 342 -21.56 -15.59 -4.07
C ASP A 342 -20.94 -14.22 -4.39
N PRO A 343 -20.08 -13.67 -3.52
CA PRO A 343 -19.50 -12.35 -3.74
C PRO A 343 -18.60 -12.23 -4.98
N VAL A 344 -17.95 -13.33 -5.38
CA VAL A 344 -17.05 -13.36 -6.54
C VAL A 344 -17.87 -13.27 -7.83
N GLU A 345 -18.93 -14.08 -7.94
CA GLU A 345 -19.84 -14.02 -9.08
C GLU A 345 -20.54 -12.65 -9.15
N GLU A 346 -20.95 -12.10 -8.01
CA GLU A 346 -21.55 -10.76 -7.92
C GLU A 346 -20.57 -9.67 -8.34
N HIS A 347 -19.27 -9.81 -8.03
CA HIS A 347 -18.23 -8.88 -8.48
C HIS A 347 -18.05 -8.92 -10.00
N TRP A 348 -18.01 -10.12 -10.59
CA TRP A 348 -17.95 -10.28 -12.04
C TRP A 348 -19.18 -9.69 -12.73
N ALA A 349 -20.38 -10.01 -12.22
CA ALA A 349 -21.63 -9.51 -12.78
C ALA A 349 -21.73 -7.99 -12.68
N THR A 350 -21.37 -7.42 -11.52
CA THR A 350 -21.34 -5.98 -11.29
C THR A 350 -20.39 -5.29 -12.24
N SER A 351 -19.14 -5.75 -12.37
CA SER A 351 -18.15 -5.13 -13.28
C SER A 351 -18.64 -5.10 -14.73
N ARG A 352 -19.30 -6.17 -15.18
CA ARG A 352 -19.78 -6.34 -16.58
C ARG A 352 -21.05 -5.54 -16.88
N ASP A 353 -21.82 -5.13 -15.87
CA ASP A 353 -23.02 -4.32 -16.08
C ASP A 353 -22.75 -2.81 -16.02
N VAL A 354 -22.37 -2.29 -17.18
CA VAL A 354 -22.13 -0.85 -17.40
C VAL A 354 -23.42 -0.02 -17.37
N THR A 355 -24.59 -0.66 -17.28
CA THR A 355 -25.89 0.02 -17.16
C THR A 355 -26.31 0.26 -15.72
N LEU A 356 -25.59 -0.32 -14.75
CA LEU A 356 -25.81 -0.18 -13.30
C LEU A 356 -27.21 -0.63 -12.84
N ARG A 357 -27.77 -1.66 -13.49
CA ARG A 357 -29.11 -2.22 -13.24
C ARG A 357 -29.10 -3.62 -12.63
N HIS A 358 -27.96 -4.32 -12.67
CA HIS A 358 -27.76 -5.61 -12.01
C HIS A 358 -28.09 -5.47 -10.53
N ARG A 359 -28.92 -6.39 -10.02
CA ARG A 359 -29.39 -6.39 -8.64
C ARG A 359 -28.71 -7.52 -7.89
N LEU A 360 -27.79 -7.15 -7.01
CA LEU A 360 -27.08 -8.07 -6.13
C LEU A 360 -28.04 -8.54 -5.03
N ALA A 361 -27.97 -9.82 -4.66
CA ALA A 361 -28.75 -10.35 -3.55
C ALA A 361 -28.15 -9.90 -2.21
N THR A 362 -28.89 -9.11 -1.43
CA THR A 362 -28.47 -8.63 -0.11
C THR A 362 -29.45 -9.07 0.98
N ALA A 363 -29.01 -9.05 2.24
CA ALA A 363 -29.84 -9.39 3.40
C ALA A 363 -31.12 -8.53 3.49
N GLY A 364 -31.06 -7.27 3.02
CA GLY A 364 -32.20 -6.36 2.94
C GLY A 364 -32.98 -6.41 1.62
N GLY A 365 -32.82 -7.46 0.82
CA GLY A 365 -33.44 -7.65 -0.49
C GLY A 365 -32.57 -7.20 -1.68
N PRO A 366 -32.96 -7.48 -2.94
CA PRO A 366 -32.12 -7.20 -4.10
C PRO A 366 -31.85 -5.70 -4.33
N ARG A 367 -30.58 -5.31 -4.43
CA ARG A 367 -30.13 -3.91 -4.59
C ARG A 367 -29.12 -3.78 -5.72
N THR A 368 -29.19 -2.67 -6.44
CA THR A 368 -28.15 -2.27 -7.41
C THR A 368 -26.86 -1.85 -6.70
N ALA A 369 -25.74 -1.89 -7.42
CA ALA A 369 -24.46 -1.41 -6.89
C ALA A 369 -24.53 0.05 -6.39
N LEU A 370 -25.29 0.91 -7.07
CA LEU A 370 -25.56 2.29 -6.64
C LEU A 370 -26.38 2.37 -5.35
N GLU A 371 -27.40 1.53 -5.19
CA GLU A 371 -28.21 1.47 -3.97
C GLU A 371 -27.39 0.97 -2.77
N ILE A 372 -26.47 0.03 -2.98
CA ILE A 372 -25.55 -0.45 -1.94
C ILE A 372 -24.59 0.66 -1.52
N GLN A 373 -23.90 1.31 -2.48
CA GLN A 373 -22.99 2.43 -2.17
C GLN A 373 -23.69 3.61 -1.50
N ARG A 374 -24.93 3.93 -1.90
CA ARG A 374 -25.75 4.94 -1.21
C ARG A 374 -26.18 4.50 0.18
N GLY A 375 -26.41 3.22 0.41
CA GLY A 375 -26.68 2.65 1.74
C GLY A 375 -25.50 2.88 2.70
N TYR A 376 -24.28 2.58 2.26
CA TYR A 376 -23.05 2.91 3.01
C TYR A 376 -22.96 4.40 3.32
N LEU A 377 -23.11 5.25 2.30
CA LEU A 377 -23.06 6.70 2.47
C LEU A 377 -24.09 7.21 3.48
N ALA A 378 -25.32 6.68 3.44
CA ALA A 378 -26.39 7.08 4.37
C ALA A 378 -26.06 6.68 5.81
N ALA A 379 -25.61 5.45 6.05
CA ALA A 379 -25.25 4.97 7.38
C ALA A 379 -24.07 5.76 7.97
N ILE A 380 -23.03 6.00 7.16
CA ILE A 380 -21.85 6.79 7.58
C ILE A 380 -22.24 8.23 7.90
N ARG A 381 -23.04 8.89 7.05
CA ARG A 381 -23.51 10.27 7.32
C ARG A 381 -24.30 10.37 8.61
N GLN A 382 -25.19 9.43 8.87
CA GLN A 382 -25.96 9.43 10.12
C GLN A 382 -25.05 9.24 11.34
N ALA A 383 -24.04 8.38 11.25
CA ALA A 383 -23.06 8.21 12.32
C ALA A 383 -22.22 9.48 12.55
N LEU A 384 -21.83 10.18 11.48
CA LEU A 384 -21.12 11.46 11.58
C LEU A 384 -21.95 12.52 12.29
N VAL A 385 -23.23 12.67 11.91
CA VAL A 385 -24.16 13.60 12.57
C VAL A 385 -24.36 13.23 14.04
N ALA A 386 -24.55 11.95 14.35
CA ALA A 386 -24.74 11.46 15.72
C ALA A 386 -23.53 11.75 16.63
N ASP A 387 -22.33 11.87 16.04
CA ASP A 387 -21.08 12.14 16.75
C ASP A 387 -20.65 13.62 16.64
N GLY A 388 -21.41 14.47 15.96
CA GLY A 388 -21.10 15.90 15.76
C GLY A 388 -19.92 16.16 14.82
N LEU A 389 -19.65 15.25 13.88
CA LEU A 389 -18.50 15.26 12.96
C LEU A 389 -18.89 15.56 11.50
N ASP A 390 -20.06 16.14 11.27
CA ASP A 390 -20.61 16.44 9.94
C ASP A 390 -20.05 17.72 9.29
N GLY A 391 -19.11 18.40 9.95
CA GLY A 391 -18.44 19.59 9.44
C GLY A 391 -19.24 20.90 9.60
N GLU A 392 -20.52 20.84 9.99
CA GLU A 392 -21.29 22.05 10.37
C GLU A 392 -20.93 22.53 11.79
N HIS A 393 -20.30 21.67 12.60
CA HIS A 393 -19.96 21.92 14.01
C HIS A 393 -18.46 21.79 14.34
N ALA A 394 -17.58 21.62 13.34
CA ALA A 394 -16.14 21.54 13.60
C ALA A 394 -15.58 22.92 13.99
N PRO A 395 -14.89 23.08 15.15
CA PRO A 395 -14.25 24.35 15.50
C PRO A 395 -13.15 24.65 14.48
N ALA A 396 -13.16 25.90 14.00
CA ALA A 396 -12.27 26.45 12.97
C ALA A 396 -10.78 26.34 13.28
#